data_AF-A0A7J9QLK3-F1
#
_entry.id   AF-A0A7J9QLK3-F1
#
_cell.length_a   1.000
_cell.length_b   1.000
_cell.length_c   1.000
_cell.angle_alpha   90.00
_cell.angle_beta   90.00
_cell.angle_gamma   90.00
#
_symmetry.space_group_name_H-M   'P 1'
#
loop_
_entity.id
_entity.type
_entity.pdbx_description
1 polymer ?
#
loop_
_entity_poly.entity_id
_entity_poly.type
_entity_poly.pdbx_seq_one_letter_code
_entity_poly.pdbx_strand_id
1 'polypeptide(L)'
;MKIILFTLLLVVSFSFSFAYSEIPDSLKEKTKQFSSSKNLTEKTVSQIISDMAIQKLIKNTKAVQQIYTLPTGGESDFIKISGRIDEFGKTSRVDLEITSPDRTTEHISSPLIETGRYSTLYPIDSKSQLGTYKIVIKFAGEIKSISYFHLTNIELPESNFPLWLLKTFEWWSQEKISDDALLNSIQYLADLGLIVTSDEPPTPLQVIITGDELVRRGTTHTINVLVTDGYFPIEGAKVTLTIEDYGEDIIREFDGLTNPNGYFVFSWEVPKSFDDYETLLTFISVSGNGFSQTHLWKFQIYCLPGTVNCKIDGN
;
A
#
# COMPACT_ATOMS: atom_id res chain seq x y z
N MET A 1 -12.41 -86.21 -16.79
CA MET A 1 -13.07 -85.11 -16.06
C MET A 1 -12.13 -83.91 -16.09
N LYS A 2 -12.38 -82.91 -16.96
CA LYS A 2 -11.54 -81.69 -17.06
C LYS A 2 -12.12 -80.63 -16.12
N ILE A 3 -11.33 -80.22 -15.12
CA ILE A 3 -11.67 -79.13 -14.20
C ILE A 3 -11.17 -77.84 -14.84
N ILE A 4 -12.10 -76.95 -15.20
CA ILE A 4 -11.80 -75.61 -15.71
C ILE A 4 -11.74 -74.68 -14.51
N LEU A 5 -10.56 -74.13 -14.24
CA LEU A 5 -10.33 -73.17 -13.17
C LEU A 5 -10.66 -71.76 -13.69
N PHE A 6 -11.81 -71.21 -13.29
CA PHE A 6 -12.17 -69.81 -13.57
C PHE A 6 -11.45 -68.90 -12.57
N THR A 7 -10.38 -68.25 -12.99
CA THR A 7 -9.76 -67.16 -12.23
C THR A 7 -10.57 -65.88 -12.42
N LEU A 8 -11.29 -65.47 -11.37
CA LEU A 8 -12.03 -64.21 -11.31
C LEU A 8 -11.03 -63.05 -11.10
N LEU A 9 -10.81 -62.25 -12.14
CA LEU A 9 -9.97 -61.05 -12.07
C LEU A 9 -10.83 -59.91 -11.48
N LEU A 10 -10.61 -59.56 -10.21
CA LEU A 10 -11.27 -58.44 -9.55
C LEU A 10 -10.54 -57.14 -9.91
N VAL A 11 -11.08 -56.38 -10.86
CA VAL A 11 -10.56 -55.05 -11.21
C VAL A 11 -11.15 -54.04 -10.24
N VAL A 12 -10.35 -53.61 -9.26
CA VAL A 12 -10.71 -52.51 -8.36
C VAL A 12 -10.36 -51.20 -9.06
N SER A 13 -11.35 -50.54 -9.65
CA SER A 13 -11.20 -49.18 -10.15
C SER A 13 -11.20 -48.20 -8.98
N PHE A 14 -10.04 -47.64 -8.64
CA PHE A 14 -9.93 -46.52 -7.71
C PHE A 14 -10.37 -45.24 -8.44
N SER A 15 -11.56 -44.75 -8.13
CA SER A 15 -11.99 -43.41 -8.55
C SER A 15 -11.29 -42.39 -7.66
N PHE A 16 -10.23 -41.75 -8.14
CA PHE A 16 -9.72 -40.53 -7.51
C PHE A 16 -10.71 -39.40 -7.79
N SER A 17 -11.55 -39.07 -6.81
CA SER A 17 -12.29 -37.81 -6.82
C SER A 17 -11.29 -36.69 -6.52
N PHE A 18 -10.78 -36.02 -7.55
CA PHE A 18 -10.16 -34.72 -7.38
C PHE A 18 -11.27 -33.76 -6.93
N ALA A 19 -11.16 -33.21 -5.73
CA ALA A 19 -12.01 -32.10 -5.31
C ALA A 19 -11.57 -30.87 -6.13
N TYR A 20 -12.28 -30.61 -7.22
CA TYR A 20 -12.12 -29.36 -7.97
C TYR A 20 -12.61 -28.20 -7.10
N SER A 21 -11.80 -27.14 -6.99
CA SER A 21 -12.25 -25.89 -6.38
C SER A 21 -13.11 -25.14 -7.40
N GLU A 22 -14.42 -25.26 -7.28
CA GLU A 22 -15.36 -24.62 -8.20
C GLU A 22 -15.59 -23.15 -7.77
N ILE A 23 -15.34 -22.21 -8.68
CA ILE A 23 -15.62 -20.78 -8.43
C ILE A 23 -17.12 -20.56 -8.61
N PRO A 24 -17.82 -19.90 -7.67
CA PRO A 24 -19.27 -19.70 -7.79
C PRO A 24 -19.68 -18.97 -9.07
N ASP A 25 -20.75 -19.45 -9.71
CA ASP A 25 -21.31 -18.87 -10.94
C ASP A 25 -21.56 -17.37 -10.83
N SER A 26 -21.93 -16.87 -9.65
CA SER A 26 -22.13 -15.43 -9.42
C SER A 26 -20.88 -14.59 -9.69
N LEU A 27 -19.69 -15.09 -9.35
CA LEU A 27 -18.42 -14.40 -9.66
C LEU A 27 -18.07 -14.51 -11.14
N LYS A 28 -18.37 -15.66 -11.74
CA LYS A 28 -18.13 -15.90 -13.16
C LYS A 28 -18.99 -15.00 -14.03
N GLU A 29 -20.28 -14.87 -13.70
CA GLU A 29 -21.22 -13.97 -14.37
C GLU A 29 -20.86 -12.50 -14.14
N LYS A 30 -20.44 -12.10 -12.93
CA LYS A 30 -19.91 -10.75 -12.66
C LYS A 30 -18.72 -10.42 -13.56
N THR A 31 -17.83 -11.38 -13.76
CA THR A 31 -16.66 -11.23 -14.64
C THR A 31 -17.05 -11.15 -16.12
N LYS A 32 -17.97 -12.00 -16.58
CA LYS A 32 -18.53 -11.95 -17.95
C LYS A 32 -19.20 -10.60 -18.24
N GLN A 33 -19.90 -10.02 -17.27
CA GLN A 33 -20.53 -8.70 -17.40
C GLN A 33 -19.49 -7.59 -17.59
N PHE A 34 -18.39 -7.61 -16.83
CA PHE A 34 -17.29 -6.65 -17.00
C PHE A 34 -16.54 -6.85 -18.33
N SER A 35 -16.28 -8.10 -18.72
CA SER A 35 -15.64 -8.41 -20.01
C SER A 35 -16.48 -7.93 -21.19
N SER A 36 -17.79 -8.20 -21.18
CA SER A 36 -18.69 -7.84 -22.30
C SER A 36 -18.88 -6.33 -22.46
N SER A 37 -18.73 -5.57 -21.38
CA SER A 37 -18.84 -4.10 -21.41
C SER A 37 -17.52 -3.39 -21.72
N LYS A 38 -16.43 -4.13 -22.01
CA LYS A 38 -15.05 -3.60 -22.10
C LYS A 38 -14.59 -2.84 -20.85
N ASN A 39 -15.24 -3.07 -19.71
CA ASN A 39 -14.93 -2.43 -18.43
C ASN A 39 -14.03 -3.29 -17.54
N LEU A 40 -13.47 -4.37 -18.09
CA LEU A 40 -12.48 -5.18 -17.39
C LEU A 40 -11.19 -4.36 -17.23
N THR A 41 -11.05 -3.77 -16.05
CA THR A 41 -9.95 -2.91 -15.60
C THR A 41 -9.27 -3.52 -14.38
N GLU A 42 -8.11 -3.00 -14.02
CA GLU A 42 -7.35 -3.40 -12.83
C GLU A 42 -8.22 -3.33 -11.56
N LYS A 43 -9.04 -2.29 -11.44
CA LYS A 43 -10.02 -2.10 -10.36
C LYS A 43 -11.03 -3.24 -10.31
N THR A 44 -11.65 -3.59 -11.45
CA THR A 44 -12.66 -4.65 -11.48
C THR A 44 -12.07 -6.04 -11.22
N VAL A 45 -10.86 -6.31 -11.72
CA VAL A 45 -10.21 -7.61 -11.47
C VAL A 45 -9.74 -7.72 -10.02
N SER A 46 -9.19 -6.66 -9.45
CA SER A 46 -8.84 -6.63 -8.02
C SER A 46 -10.08 -6.84 -7.14
N GLN A 47 -11.22 -6.28 -7.52
CA GLN A 47 -12.49 -6.56 -6.84
C GLN A 47 -12.88 -8.04 -6.92
N ILE A 48 -12.73 -8.69 -8.09
CA ILE A 48 -13.02 -10.12 -8.23
C ILE A 48 -12.06 -10.96 -7.39
N ILE A 49 -10.77 -10.61 -7.35
CA ILE A 49 -9.76 -11.28 -6.50
C ILE A 49 -10.10 -11.12 -5.02
N SER A 50 -10.54 -9.93 -4.58
CA SER A 50 -11.02 -9.72 -3.21
C SER A 50 -12.27 -10.55 -2.92
N ASP A 51 -13.22 -10.62 -3.84
CA ASP A 51 -14.41 -11.47 -3.67
C ASP A 51 -14.01 -12.96 -3.53
N MET A 52 -13.01 -13.44 -4.28
CA MET A 52 -12.47 -14.79 -4.15
C MET A 52 -11.78 -15.03 -2.79
N ALA A 53 -11.06 -14.04 -2.28
CA ALA A 53 -10.41 -14.08 -0.97
C ALA A 53 -11.44 -14.09 0.18
N ILE A 54 -12.47 -13.23 0.11
CA ILE A 54 -13.62 -13.22 1.04
C ILE A 54 -14.32 -14.58 1.08
N GLN A 55 -14.44 -15.23 -0.08
CA GLN A 55 -15.01 -16.58 -0.20
C GLN A 55 -14.04 -17.70 0.16
N LYS A 56 -12.81 -17.37 0.59
CA LYS A 56 -11.75 -18.31 0.97
C LYS A 56 -11.34 -19.27 -0.16
N LEU A 57 -11.51 -18.86 -1.41
CA LEU A 57 -11.07 -19.62 -2.60
C LEU A 57 -9.56 -19.47 -2.84
N ILE A 58 -8.97 -18.38 -2.34
CA ILE A 58 -7.53 -18.09 -2.35
C ILE A 58 -7.09 -17.70 -0.93
N LYS A 59 -5.84 -18.01 -0.59
CA LYS A 59 -5.26 -17.67 0.71
C LYS A 59 -4.84 -16.20 0.72
N ASN A 60 -5.19 -15.51 1.81
CA ASN A 60 -4.82 -14.11 2.00
C ASN A 60 -3.30 -13.94 2.13
N THR A 61 -2.81 -12.86 1.55
CA THR A 61 -1.40 -12.45 1.65
C THR A 61 -1.36 -11.00 2.16
N LYS A 62 -0.69 -10.79 3.30
CA LYS A 62 -0.48 -9.43 3.82
C LYS A 62 0.40 -8.62 2.86
N ALA A 63 0.12 -7.32 2.77
CA ALA A 63 0.70 -6.39 1.80
C ALA A 63 2.24 -6.45 1.65
N VAL A 64 2.63 -6.74 0.39
CA VAL A 64 3.74 -6.24 -0.44
C VAL A 64 5.20 -6.54 -0.03
N GLN A 65 5.86 -7.38 -0.85
CA GLN A 65 7.27 -7.19 -1.17
C GLN A 65 7.35 -6.07 -2.22
N GLN A 66 8.13 -5.02 -1.99
CA GLN A 66 8.31 -3.96 -2.98
C GLN A 66 9.05 -4.53 -4.20
N ILE A 67 8.52 -4.44 -5.41
CA ILE A 67 9.19 -4.96 -6.61
C ILE A 67 9.84 -3.81 -7.36
N TYR A 68 11.10 -3.98 -7.73
CA TYR A 68 11.90 -3.00 -8.44
C TYR A 68 12.46 -3.61 -9.72
N THR A 69 12.48 -2.82 -10.79
CA THR A 69 13.10 -3.22 -12.07
C THR A 69 14.57 -2.83 -12.04
N LEU A 70 15.44 -3.71 -12.53
CA LEU A 70 16.86 -3.43 -12.66
C LEU A 70 17.08 -2.31 -13.71
N PRO A 71 17.85 -1.26 -13.40
CA PRO A 71 18.14 -0.20 -14.36
C PRO A 71 18.97 -0.71 -15.53
N THR A 72 18.88 -0.02 -16.67
CA THR A 72 19.57 -0.43 -17.90
C THR A 72 21.08 -0.23 -17.82
N GLY A 73 21.84 -0.85 -18.74
CA GLY A 73 23.30 -0.91 -18.68
C GLY A 73 23.98 0.47 -18.61
N GLY A 74 24.52 0.82 -17.45
CA GLY A 74 25.22 2.09 -17.20
C GLY A 74 24.47 3.05 -16.28
N GLU A 75 23.23 2.74 -15.92
CA GLU A 75 22.39 3.52 -15.02
C GLU A 75 22.37 2.92 -13.61
N SER A 76 22.11 3.78 -12.62
CA SER A 76 21.88 3.40 -11.23
C SER A 76 20.56 3.97 -10.74
N ASP A 77 19.81 3.21 -9.96
CA ASP A 77 18.57 3.63 -9.31
C ASP A 77 18.64 3.36 -7.79
N PHE A 78 17.63 3.76 -7.04
CA PHE A 78 17.63 3.70 -5.58
C PHE A 78 16.32 3.16 -5.01
N ILE A 79 16.45 2.14 -4.17
CA ILE A 79 15.37 1.64 -3.34
C ILE A 79 15.30 2.48 -2.07
N LYS A 80 14.18 3.17 -1.86
CA LYS A 80 13.95 3.91 -0.61
C LYS A 80 13.49 2.98 0.49
N ILE A 81 14.29 2.85 1.54
CA ILE A 81 13.97 2.10 2.75
C ILE A 81 13.69 3.10 3.87
N SER A 82 12.47 3.10 4.40
CA SER A 82 12.07 4.04 5.46
C SER A 82 11.09 3.41 6.44
N GLY A 83 11.04 3.93 7.66
CA GLY A 83 10.13 3.45 8.69
C GLY A 83 10.13 4.33 9.94
N ARG A 84 9.51 3.81 11.01
CA ARG A 84 9.44 4.46 12.32
C ARG A 84 9.87 3.50 13.43
N ILE A 85 10.51 4.03 14.45
CA ILE A 85 10.82 3.38 15.73
C ILE A 85 10.13 4.17 16.83
N ASP A 86 9.37 3.51 17.70
CA ASP A 86 8.62 4.13 18.82
C ASP A 86 9.54 4.49 20.00
N GLU A 87 10.65 5.17 19.71
CA GLU A 87 11.60 5.68 20.70
C GLU A 87 12.00 7.12 20.32
N PHE A 88 11.83 8.06 21.25
CA PHE A 88 11.92 9.50 20.98
C PHE A 88 13.08 10.16 21.74
N GLY A 89 13.63 11.25 21.17
CA GLY A 89 14.45 12.20 21.93
C GLY A 89 15.97 12.01 21.95
N LYS A 90 16.57 11.18 21.08
CA LYS A 90 18.03 11.15 20.86
C LYS A 90 18.39 10.99 19.40
N THR A 91 19.36 11.77 18.91
CA THR A 91 20.03 11.50 17.62
C THR A 91 20.71 10.14 17.67
N SER A 92 20.04 9.13 17.10
CA SER A 92 20.49 7.74 17.11
C SER A 92 20.57 7.22 15.68
N ARG A 93 21.07 6.00 15.48
CA ARG A 93 21.09 5.34 14.17
C ARG A 93 20.30 4.05 14.23
N VAL A 94 19.64 3.73 13.12
CA VAL A 94 19.02 2.43 12.87
C VAL A 94 19.98 1.64 12.00
N ASP A 95 20.22 0.39 12.38
CA ASP A 95 21.03 -0.54 11.60
C ASP A 95 20.12 -1.35 10.67
N LEU A 96 20.51 -1.47 9.41
CA LEU A 96 19.83 -2.22 8.39
C LEU A 96 20.74 -3.36 7.94
N GLU A 97 20.28 -4.60 8.07
CA GLU A 97 20.94 -5.77 7.50
C GLU A 97 20.17 -6.18 6.25
N ILE A 98 20.79 -5.99 5.08
CA ILE A 98 20.19 -6.30 3.79
C ILE A 98 20.83 -7.59 3.29
N THR A 99 20.03 -8.65 3.17
CA THR A 99 20.49 -9.95 2.68
C THR A 99 20.03 -10.13 1.24
N SER A 100 20.99 -10.26 0.34
CA SER A 100 20.80 -10.54 -1.08
C SER A 100 20.27 -11.95 -1.34
N PRO A 101 19.75 -12.25 -2.54
CA PRO A 101 19.26 -13.58 -2.91
C PRO A 101 20.31 -14.70 -2.78
N ASP A 102 21.59 -14.39 -3.00
CA ASP A 102 22.71 -15.31 -2.79
C ASP A 102 23.09 -15.53 -1.31
N ARG A 103 22.35 -14.90 -0.39
CA ARG A 103 22.55 -14.91 1.07
C ARG A 103 23.76 -14.11 1.56
N THR A 104 24.36 -13.26 0.73
CA THR A 104 25.32 -12.26 1.20
C THR A 104 24.58 -11.15 1.94
N THR A 105 25.16 -10.66 3.03
CA THR A 105 24.55 -9.62 3.87
C THR A 105 25.41 -8.36 3.88
N GLU A 106 24.79 -7.23 3.61
CA GLU A 106 25.36 -5.89 3.77
C GLU A 106 24.75 -5.19 4.99
N HIS A 107 25.55 -4.38 5.67
CA HIS A 107 25.13 -3.58 6.81
C HIS A 107 25.17 -2.09 6.46
N ILE A 108 24.03 -1.42 6.57
CA ILE A 108 23.88 0.01 6.32
C ILE A 108 23.28 0.65 7.57
N SER A 109 23.58 1.92 7.84
CA SER A 109 22.95 2.65 8.94
C SER A 109 22.26 3.91 8.46
N SER A 110 21.05 4.16 8.98
CA SER A 110 20.25 5.35 8.69
C SER A 110 20.12 6.22 9.94
N PRO A 111 20.25 7.56 9.84
CA PRO A 111 19.93 8.44 10.95
C PRO A 111 18.47 8.27 11.40
N LEU A 112 18.28 8.10 12.70
CA LEU A 112 16.98 8.21 13.35
C LEU A 112 16.83 9.67 13.79
N ILE A 113 15.89 10.38 13.15
CA ILE A 113 15.57 11.76 13.53
C ILE A 113 14.64 11.77 14.75
N GLU A 114 14.52 12.92 15.42
CA GLU A 114 13.83 13.07 16.71
C GLU A 114 12.37 12.59 16.72
N THR A 115 11.72 12.55 15.55
CA THR A 115 10.36 12.04 15.36
C THR A 115 10.25 10.51 15.34
N GLY A 116 11.37 9.81 15.55
CA GLY A 116 11.46 8.35 15.44
C GLY A 116 11.45 7.84 14.00
N ARG A 117 11.61 8.71 13.00
CA ARG A 117 11.65 8.34 11.58
C ARG A 117 13.07 8.04 11.11
N TYR A 118 13.21 7.04 10.25
CA TYR A 118 14.43 6.78 9.50
C TYR A 118 14.12 6.66 8.01
N SER A 119 15.09 7.02 7.16
CA SER A 119 15.00 6.85 5.72
C SER A 119 16.41 6.73 5.15
N THR A 120 16.61 5.77 4.25
CA THR A 120 17.85 5.60 3.50
C THR A 120 17.55 5.16 2.08
N LEU A 121 18.55 5.28 1.22
CA LEU A 121 18.51 4.82 -0.16
C LEU A 121 19.48 3.64 -0.30
N TYR A 122 19.00 2.56 -0.89
CA TYR A 122 19.82 1.39 -1.25
C TYR A 122 20.07 1.43 -2.76
N PRO A 123 21.33 1.57 -3.21
CA PRO A 123 21.64 1.68 -4.63
C PRO A 123 21.42 0.34 -5.34
N ILE A 124 20.85 0.39 -6.53
CA ILE A 124 20.76 -0.73 -7.45
C ILE A 124 21.32 -0.32 -8.81
N ASP A 125 21.96 -1.25 -9.49
CA ASP A 125 22.57 -1.05 -10.81
C ASP A 125 22.35 -2.30 -11.68
N SER A 126 22.82 -2.24 -12.93
CA SER A 126 22.71 -3.36 -13.89
C SER A 126 23.46 -4.64 -13.46
N LYS A 127 24.25 -4.60 -12.37
CA LYS A 127 24.98 -5.74 -11.80
C LYS A 127 24.31 -6.29 -10.53
N SER A 128 23.32 -5.60 -9.99
CA SER A 128 22.63 -6.00 -8.78
C SER A 128 21.88 -7.32 -9.02
N GLN A 129 21.85 -8.19 -8.02
CA GLN A 129 21.33 -9.55 -8.19
C GLN A 129 19.82 -9.53 -8.30
N LEU A 130 19.27 -10.31 -9.23
CA LEU A 130 17.83 -10.52 -9.33
C LEU A 130 17.35 -11.47 -8.23
N GLY A 131 16.13 -11.24 -7.73
CA GLY A 131 15.51 -12.06 -6.70
C GLY A 131 15.09 -11.26 -5.47
N THR A 132 14.66 -11.99 -4.43
CA THR A 132 14.14 -11.39 -3.19
C THR A 132 15.26 -11.09 -2.20
N TYR A 133 15.31 -9.83 -1.79
CA TYR A 133 16.16 -9.32 -0.73
C TYR A 133 15.37 -9.26 0.57
N LYS A 134 16.04 -9.56 1.68
CA LYS A 134 15.50 -9.43 3.03
C LYS A 134 16.15 -8.24 3.72
N ILE A 135 15.35 -7.36 4.30
CA ILE A 135 15.81 -6.24 5.10
C ILE A 135 15.46 -6.54 6.56
N VAL A 136 16.45 -6.50 7.45
CA VAL A 136 16.25 -6.57 8.90
C VAL A 136 16.64 -5.24 9.51
N ILE A 137 15.69 -4.62 10.20
CA ILE A 137 15.88 -3.34 10.87
C ILE A 137 16.19 -3.62 12.34
N LYS A 138 17.34 -3.13 12.81
CA LYS A 138 17.78 -3.23 14.20
C LYS A 138 17.95 -1.85 14.81
N PHE A 139 17.54 -1.72 16.06
CA PHE A 139 17.78 -0.54 16.86
C PHE A 139 18.20 -0.96 18.27
N ALA A 140 19.30 -0.40 18.76
CA ALA A 140 19.93 -0.81 20.02
C ALA A 140 20.21 -2.32 20.11
N GLY A 141 20.54 -2.96 18.97
CA GLY A 141 20.80 -4.40 18.88
C GLY A 141 19.56 -5.30 18.76
N GLU A 142 18.36 -4.74 18.97
CA GLU A 142 17.10 -5.47 18.90
C GLU A 142 16.49 -5.39 17.49
N ILE A 143 15.93 -6.50 16.99
CA ILE A 143 15.19 -6.52 15.72
C ILE A 143 13.87 -5.80 15.92
N LYS A 144 13.64 -4.74 15.15
CA LYS A 144 12.41 -3.92 15.19
C LYS A 144 11.48 -4.24 14.03
N SER A 145 12.02 -4.56 12.86
CA SER A 145 11.22 -4.89 11.68
C SER A 145 11.96 -5.82 10.71
N ILE A 146 11.21 -6.60 9.94
CA ILE A 146 11.71 -7.40 8.83
C ILE A 146 10.82 -7.09 7.62
N SER A 147 11.43 -6.70 6.51
CA SER A 147 10.74 -6.47 5.24
C SER A 147 11.49 -7.12 4.08
N TYR A 148 10.89 -7.08 2.90
CA TYR A 148 11.44 -7.71 1.70
C TYR A 148 11.20 -6.82 0.47
N PHE A 149 12.13 -6.86 -0.48
CA PHE A 149 11.92 -6.33 -1.82
C PHE A 149 12.39 -7.34 -2.86
N HIS A 150 11.88 -7.27 -4.07
CA HIS A 150 12.24 -8.18 -5.17
C HIS A 150 12.82 -7.38 -6.33
N LEU A 151 13.99 -7.77 -6.82
CA LEU A 151 14.58 -7.22 -8.04
C LEU A 151 14.30 -8.13 -9.24
N THR A 152 13.75 -7.54 -10.30
CA THR A 152 13.46 -8.23 -11.56
C THR A 152 14.04 -7.48 -12.75
N ASN A 153 14.28 -8.16 -13.85
CA ASN A 153 14.64 -7.56 -15.13
C ASN A 153 13.41 -7.34 -16.04
N ILE A 154 12.23 -7.67 -15.54
CA ILE A 154 10.97 -7.48 -16.24
C ILE A 154 10.48 -6.08 -15.88
N GLU A 155 10.41 -5.20 -16.87
CA GLU A 155 9.78 -3.89 -16.73
C GLU A 155 8.32 -4.09 -16.31
N LEU A 156 8.03 -3.79 -15.05
CA LEU A 156 6.67 -3.79 -14.56
C LEU A 156 5.91 -2.66 -15.23
N PRO A 157 4.67 -2.87 -15.69
CA PRO A 157 3.82 -1.75 -16.07
C PRO A 157 3.73 -0.76 -14.89
N GLU A 158 3.56 0.53 -15.17
CA GLU A 158 3.45 1.59 -14.14
C GLU A 158 2.35 1.33 -13.10
N SER A 159 1.46 0.37 -13.38
CA SER A 159 0.61 -0.27 -12.39
C SER A 159 1.23 -1.58 -11.88
N ASN A 160 1.30 -1.72 -10.56
CA ASN A 160 1.59 -3.00 -9.87
C ASN A 160 0.60 -4.13 -10.26
N PHE A 161 -0.45 -3.83 -11.04
CA PHE A 161 -1.36 -4.78 -11.60
C PHE A 161 -0.81 -5.35 -12.93
N PRO A 162 -0.51 -6.67 -13.02
CA PRO A 162 0.01 -7.25 -14.25
C PRO A 162 -1.05 -7.17 -15.36
N LEU A 163 -0.76 -6.47 -16.48
CA LEU A 163 -1.71 -6.35 -17.60
C LEU A 163 -2.15 -7.70 -18.19
N TRP A 164 -1.30 -8.73 -18.10
CA TRP A 164 -1.66 -10.10 -18.51
C TRP A 164 -2.69 -10.75 -17.58
N LEU A 165 -2.85 -10.27 -16.35
CA LEU A 165 -3.89 -10.73 -15.44
C LEU A 165 -5.29 -10.35 -15.96
N LEU A 166 -5.44 -9.17 -16.59
CA LEU A 166 -6.69 -8.80 -17.28
C LEU A 166 -7.03 -9.83 -18.36
N LYS A 167 -6.05 -10.21 -19.19
CA LYS A 167 -6.20 -11.25 -20.23
C LYS A 167 -6.58 -12.60 -19.64
N THR A 168 -6.04 -12.93 -18.47
CA THR A 168 -6.31 -14.20 -17.77
C THR A 168 -7.77 -14.26 -17.32
N PHE A 169 -8.28 -13.18 -16.72
CA PHE A 169 -9.71 -13.06 -16.36
C PHE A 169 -10.63 -13.00 -17.58
N GLU A 170 -10.18 -12.39 -18.69
CA GLU A 170 -10.90 -12.42 -19.96
C GLU A 170 -11.05 -13.87 -20.47
N TRP A 171 -9.95 -14.64 -20.51
CA TRP A 171 -9.97 -16.05 -20.91
C TRP A 171 -10.80 -16.92 -19.98
N TRP A 172 -10.77 -16.66 -18.68
CA TRP A 172 -11.62 -17.36 -17.72
C TRP A 172 -13.11 -17.08 -17.96
N SER A 173 -13.47 -15.82 -18.23
CA SER A 173 -14.86 -15.46 -18.52
C SER A 173 -15.37 -16.08 -19.83
N GLN A 174 -14.46 -16.39 -20.75
CA GLN A 174 -14.71 -17.11 -22.01
C GLN A 174 -14.59 -18.64 -21.87
N GLU A 175 -14.43 -19.16 -20.65
CA GLU A 175 -14.28 -20.60 -20.36
C GLU A 175 -13.07 -21.26 -21.06
N LYS A 176 -12.06 -20.46 -21.42
CA LYS A 176 -10.81 -20.93 -22.05
C LYS A 176 -9.78 -21.43 -21.04
N ILE A 177 -9.91 -21.04 -19.77
CA ILE A 177 -9.14 -21.58 -18.65
C ILE A 177 -10.10 -22.07 -17.57
N SER A 178 -9.72 -23.13 -16.86
CA SER A 178 -10.53 -23.68 -15.77
C SER A 178 -10.44 -22.82 -14.52
N ASP A 179 -11.40 -23.00 -13.61
CA ASP A 179 -11.42 -22.36 -12.31
C ASP A 179 -10.14 -22.66 -11.50
N ASP A 180 -9.72 -23.92 -11.46
CA ASP A 180 -8.46 -24.32 -10.81
C ASP A 180 -7.24 -23.65 -11.44
N ALA A 181 -7.19 -23.51 -12.77
CA ALA A 181 -6.07 -22.84 -13.44
C ALA A 181 -6.01 -21.36 -13.05
N LEU A 182 -7.17 -20.71 -12.92
CA LEU A 182 -7.25 -19.33 -12.44
C LEU A 182 -6.84 -19.21 -10.97
N LEU A 183 -7.43 -20.00 -10.07
CA LEU A 183 -7.15 -19.95 -8.64
C LEU A 183 -5.67 -20.22 -8.33
N ASN A 184 -5.07 -21.22 -8.97
CA ASN A 184 -3.64 -21.52 -8.82
C ASN A 184 -2.76 -20.37 -9.33
N SER A 185 -3.15 -19.72 -10.43
CA SER A 185 -2.40 -18.58 -10.97
C SER A 185 -2.47 -17.38 -10.03
N ILE A 186 -3.66 -17.05 -9.51
CA ILE A 186 -3.85 -15.97 -8.55
C ILE A 186 -3.08 -16.26 -7.26
N GLN A 187 -3.17 -17.49 -6.72
CA GLN A 187 -2.43 -17.88 -5.54
C GLN A 187 -0.92 -17.77 -5.76
N TYR A 188 -0.42 -18.23 -6.90
CA TYR A 188 0.99 -18.13 -7.24
C TYR A 188 1.47 -16.67 -7.29
N LEU A 189 0.68 -15.77 -7.87
CA LEU A 189 1.00 -14.34 -7.89
C LEU A 189 0.95 -13.71 -6.50
N ALA A 190 -0.02 -14.11 -5.68
CA ALA A 190 -0.14 -13.66 -4.31
C ALA A 190 1.08 -14.12 -3.49
N ASP A 191 1.53 -15.36 -3.68
CA ASP A 191 2.71 -15.94 -3.03
C ASP A 191 4.01 -15.24 -3.48
N LEU A 192 4.08 -14.80 -4.74
CA LEU A 192 5.16 -13.96 -5.26
C LEU A 192 5.07 -12.50 -4.79
N GLY A 193 3.99 -12.09 -4.13
CA GLY A 193 3.75 -10.70 -3.71
C GLY A 193 3.44 -9.74 -4.86
N LEU A 194 3.12 -10.27 -6.05
CA LEU A 194 2.76 -9.49 -7.24
C LEU A 194 1.32 -8.95 -7.16
N ILE A 195 0.45 -9.60 -6.40
CA ILE A 195 -0.91 -9.13 -6.11
C ILE A 195 -1.21 -9.30 -4.62
N VAL A 196 -2.07 -8.44 -4.09
CA VAL A 196 -2.55 -8.52 -2.71
C VAL A 196 -3.89 -9.25 -2.70
N THR A 197 -4.03 -10.21 -1.80
CA THR A 197 -5.29 -10.94 -1.57
C THR A 197 -5.71 -10.74 -0.12
N SER A 198 -6.93 -10.28 0.08
CA SER A 198 -7.45 -9.95 1.41
C SER A 198 -8.94 -10.28 1.47
N ASP A 199 -9.33 -10.94 2.56
CA ASP A 199 -10.70 -11.29 2.90
C ASP A 199 -11.42 -10.18 3.68
N GLU A 200 -10.74 -9.06 3.93
CA GLU A 200 -11.38 -7.86 4.44
C GLU A 200 -12.17 -7.19 3.29
N PRO A 201 -13.49 -6.95 3.46
CA PRO A 201 -14.28 -6.27 2.44
C PRO A 201 -13.63 -4.90 2.09
N PRO A 202 -13.81 -4.38 0.86
CA PRO A 202 -13.35 -3.04 0.52
C PRO A 202 -13.82 -2.07 1.58
N THR A 203 -12.86 -1.53 2.32
CA THR A 203 -13.15 -0.67 3.45
C THR A 203 -13.74 0.66 2.96
N PRO A 204 -14.62 1.33 3.73
CA PRO A 204 -14.97 2.71 3.44
C PRO A 204 -13.69 3.57 3.33
N LEU A 205 -13.75 4.69 2.60
CA LEU A 205 -12.62 5.60 2.32
C LEU A 205 -11.58 5.61 3.45
N GLN A 206 -10.39 5.06 3.23
CA GLN A 206 -9.32 5.21 4.21
C GLN A 206 -8.62 6.54 3.95
N VAL A 207 -8.64 7.42 4.94
CA VAL A 207 -8.05 8.75 4.88
C VAL A 207 -6.87 8.81 5.84
N ILE A 208 -5.68 9.07 5.30
CA ILE A 208 -4.47 9.28 6.10
C ILE A 208 -4.08 10.75 5.97
N ILE A 209 -4.01 11.43 7.10
CA ILE A 209 -3.67 12.86 7.19
C ILE A 209 -2.30 12.98 7.82
N THR A 210 -1.43 13.78 7.22
CA THR A 210 -0.10 14.07 7.76
C THR A 210 0.21 15.55 7.63
N GLY A 211 0.80 16.14 8.66
CA GLY A 211 1.20 17.54 8.71
C GLY A 211 1.97 17.80 10.00
N ASP A 212 2.53 19.00 10.13
CA ASP A 212 3.20 19.41 11.35
C ASP A 212 2.16 19.86 12.38
N GLU A 213 2.26 19.34 13.60
CA GLU A 213 1.36 19.72 14.70
C GLU A 213 1.81 21.00 15.41
N LEU A 214 3.05 21.43 15.19
CA LEU A 214 3.66 22.65 15.73
C LEU A 214 4.26 23.46 14.59
N VAL A 215 3.67 24.61 14.28
CA VAL A 215 4.00 25.41 13.11
C VAL A 215 4.43 26.80 13.51
N ARG A 216 5.56 27.25 12.98
CA ARG A 216 6.04 28.61 13.24
C ARG A 216 5.22 29.62 12.40
N ARG A 217 4.69 30.66 13.02
CA ARG A 217 4.06 31.76 12.26
C ARG A 217 5.01 32.40 11.25
N GLY A 218 4.49 32.85 10.12
CA GLY A 218 5.27 33.38 9.00
C GLY A 218 6.06 32.33 8.22
N THR A 219 5.73 31.04 8.40
CA THR A 219 6.27 29.94 7.60
C THR A 219 5.15 29.21 6.87
N THR A 220 5.50 28.32 5.95
CA THR A 220 4.53 27.52 5.22
C THR A 220 4.15 26.27 6.03
N HIS A 221 2.86 26.07 6.26
CA HIS A 221 2.32 24.80 6.77
C HIS A 221 1.82 23.97 5.59
N THR A 222 2.16 22.68 5.59
CA THR A 222 1.69 21.72 4.59
C THR A 222 0.95 20.57 5.27
N ILE A 223 -0.26 20.27 4.79
CA ILE A 223 -1.05 19.09 5.18
C ILE A 223 -1.23 18.22 3.93
N ASN A 224 -0.89 16.93 4.06
CA ASN A 224 -1.11 15.94 3.02
C ASN A 224 -2.25 15.02 3.44
N VAL A 225 -3.20 14.83 2.53
CA VAL A 225 -4.32 13.92 2.66
C VAL A 225 -4.16 12.83 1.61
N LEU A 226 -3.98 11.59 2.04
CA LEU A 226 -4.00 10.41 1.18
C LEU A 226 -5.36 9.73 1.33
N VAL A 227 -6.03 9.49 0.21
CA VAL A 227 -7.34 8.83 0.15
C VAL A 227 -7.20 7.52 -0.61
N THR A 228 -7.62 6.42 0.02
CA THR A 228 -7.61 5.09 -0.59
C THR A 228 -8.93 4.37 -0.35
N ASP A 229 -9.21 3.29 -1.10
CA ASP A 229 -10.29 2.35 -0.79
C ASP A 229 -9.83 1.19 0.14
N GLY A 230 -8.65 1.34 0.74
CA GLY A 230 -7.95 0.30 1.49
C GLY A 230 -6.95 -0.51 0.67
N TYR A 231 -7.01 -0.43 -0.66
CA TYR A 231 -6.09 -1.13 -1.56
C TYR A 231 -5.39 -0.17 -2.53
N PHE A 232 -6.16 0.73 -3.14
CA PHE A 232 -5.67 1.65 -4.16
C PHE A 232 -5.92 3.10 -3.78
N PRO A 233 -5.02 4.01 -4.18
CA PRO A 233 -5.31 5.43 -4.13
C PRO A 233 -6.54 5.78 -4.97
N ILE A 234 -7.36 6.68 -4.46
CA ILE A 234 -8.55 7.14 -5.18
C ILE A 234 -8.22 8.46 -5.85
N GLU A 235 -8.15 8.47 -7.17
CA GLU A 235 -8.14 9.70 -7.96
C GLU A 235 -9.51 10.37 -7.95
N GLY A 236 -9.54 11.70 -7.87
CA GLY A 236 -10.78 12.46 -8.00
C GLY A 236 -11.69 12.44 -6.77
N ALA A 237 -11.27 11.86 -5.64
CA ALA A 237 -11.94 12.07 -4.37
C ALA A 237 -11.88 13.55 -3.99
N LYS A 238 -13.03 14.13 -3.65
CA LYS A 238 -13.15 15.52 -3.22
C LYS A 238 -12.68 15.65 -1.78
N VAL A 239 -11.74 16.56 -1.55
CA VAL A 239 -11.23 16.92 -0.23
C VAL A 239 -11.57 18.38 0.02
N THR A 240 -12.16 18.67 1.18
CA THR A 240 -12.40 20.02 1.68
C THR A 240 -11.74 20.14 3.06
N LEU A 241 -10.96 21.20 3.25
CA LEU A 241 -10.17 21.43 4.45
C LEU A 241 -10.48 22.83 4.98
N THR A 242 -11.07 22.90 6.16
CA THR A 242 -11.46 24.15 6.81
C THR A 242 -10.63 24.34 8.08
N ILE A 243 -9.88 25.44 8.16
CA ILE A 243 -9.11 25.83 9.34
C ILE A 243 -9.91 26.89 10.09
N GLU A 244 -10.15 26.67 11.38
CA GLU A 244 -10.87 27.59 12.26
C GLU A 244 -10.16 27.75 13.61
N ASP A 245 -10.42 28.89 14.27
CA ASP A 245 -10.06 29.11 15.67
C ASP A 245 -11.23 28.71 16.57
N TYR A 246 -11.14 27.54 17.20
CA TYR A 246 -12.08 27.01 18.21
C TYR A 246 -13.59 27.28 18.00
N GLY A 247 -14.06 27.30 16.75
CA GLY A 247 -15.47 27.54 16.41
C GLY A 247 -15.92 29.00 16.46
N GLU A 248 -14.99 29.97 16.51
CA GLU A 248 -15.28 31.39 16.38
C GLU A 248 -15.23 31.83 14.91
N ASP A 249 -14.06 31.74 14.28
CA ASP A 249 -13.83 32.24 12.91
C ASP A 249 -13.22 31.18 11.99
N ILE A 250 -13.77 31.06 10.77
CA ILE A 250 -13.11 30.32 9.68
C ILE A 250 -11.93 31.15 9.18
N ILE A 251 -10.73 30.67 9.44
CA ILE A 251 -9.48 31.30 9.05
C ILE A 251 -9.23 31.08 7.56
N ARG A 252 -9.41 29.84 7.09
CA ARG A 252 -9.23 29.46 5.69
C ARG A 252 -10.07 28.24 5.33
N GLU A 253 -10.44 28.17 4.07
CA GLU A 253 -11.04 26.99 3.45
C GLU A 253 -10.31 26.66 2.15
N PHE A 254 -10.09 25.37 1.92
CA PHE A 254 -9.51 24.84 0.71
C PHE A 254 -10.35 23.67 0.23
N ASP A 255 -10.52 23.57 -1.07
CA ASP A 255 -11.12 22.41 -1.69
C ASP A 255 -10.33 21.97 -2.91
N GLY A 256 -10.42 20.70 -3.22
CA GLY A 256 -9.89 20.15 -4.45
C GLY A 256 -10.10 18.67 -4.58
N LEU A 257 -9.47 18.10 -5.60
CA LEU A 257 -9.54 16.69 -5.92
C LEU A 257 -8.18 16.05 -5.68
N THR A 258 -8.20 14.83 -5.18
CA THR A 258 -7.03 13.97 -5.13
C THR A 258 -6.49 13.68 -6.53
N ASN A 259 -5.16 13.64 -6.63
CA ASN A 259 -4.45 13.32 -7.86
C ASN A 259 -4.49 11.79 -8.16
N PRO A 260 -3.90 11.31 -9.27
CA PRO A 260 -3.88 9.88 -9.60
C PRO A 260 -3.28 8.96 -8.52
N ASN A 261 -2.42 9.51 -7.66
CA ASN A 261 -1.81 8.80 -6.53
C ASN A 261 -2.63 8.93 -5.23
N GLY A 262 -3.89 9.40 -5.32
CA GLY A 262 -4.81 9.57 -4.19
C GLY A 262 -4.41 10.68 -3.21
N TYR A 263 -3.42 11.51 -3.56
CA TYR A 263 -2.97 12.60 -2.70
C TYR A 263 -3.68 13.90 -3.02
N PHE A 264 -4.07 14.60 -1.97
CA PHE A 264 -4.38 16.02 -1.98
C PHE A 264 -3.40 16.70 -1.03
N VAL A 265 -2.59 17.62 -1.57
CA VAL A 265 -1.58 18.36 -0.79
C VAL A 265 -2.03 19.80 -0.70
N PHE A 266 -2.22 20.25 0.53
CA PHE A 266 -2.53 21.62 0.83
C PHE A 266 -1.32 22.29 1.48
N SER A 267 -1.00 23.51 1.06
CA SER A 267 0.07 24.33 1.65
C SER A 267 -0.35 25.79 1.71
N TRP A 268 -0.02 26.46 2.82
CA TRP A 268 -0.29 27.89 2.99
C TRP A 268 0.75 28.57 3.86
N GLU A 269 0.88 29.89 3.69
CA GLU A 269 1.68 30.72 4.58
C GLU A 269 0.88 31.10 5.83
N VAL A 270 1.39 30.71 7.00
CA VAL A 270 0.79 31.05 8.28
C VAL A 270 1.01 32.54 8.57
N PRO A 271 -0.04 33.33 8.81
CA PRO A 271 0.08 34.75 9.09
C PRO A 271 1.02 35.06 10.26
N LYS A 272 1.89 36.07 10.09
CA LYS A 272 2.76 36.58 11.17
C LYS A 272 1.98 37.27 12.30
N SER A 273 0.71 37.60 12.07
CA SER A 273 -0.16 38.29 13.03
C SER A 273 -0.73 37.38 14.11
N PHE A 274 -0.63 36.05 13.96
CA PHE A 274 -1.12 35.12 14.97
C PHE A 274 -0.31 35.20 16.25
N ASP A 275 -1.03 35.04 17.37
CA ASP A 275 -0.48 35.13 18.71
C ASP A 275 0.26 33.85 19.10
N ASP A 276 0.97 33.90 20.23
CA ASP A 276 1.77 32.77 20.69
C ASP A 276 0.88 31.63 21.23
N TYR A 277 1.14 30.40 20.78
CA TYR A 277 0.41 29.16 21.10
C TYR A 277 -1.06 29.13 20.67
N GLU A 278 -1.42 29.89 19.63
CA GLU A 278 -2.75 29.84 19.02
C GLU A 278 -3.00 28.44 18.45
N THR A 279 -4.07 27.78 18.90
CA THR A 279 -4.39 26.42 18.48
C THR A 279 -5.50 26.46 17.46
N LEU A 280 -5.24 25.93 16.28
CA LEU A 280 -6.23 25.89 15.21
C LEU A 280 -6.78 24.47 15.04
N LEU A 281 -8.07 24.42 14.70
CA LEU A 281 -8.78 23.20 14.38
C LEU A 281 -8.93 23.12 12.86
N THR A 282 -8.62 21.97 12.30
CA THR A 282 -8.76 21.69 10.87
C THR A 282 -9.76 20.58 10.67
N PHE A 283 -10.85 20.86 9.95
CA PHE A 283 -11.83 19.87 9.54
C PHE A 283 -11.54 19.42 8.12
N ILE A 284 -11.14 18.16 7.95
CA ILE A 284 -10.85 17.55 6.66
C ILE A 284 -12.03 16.66 6.29
N SER A 285 -12.86 17.10 5.35
CA SER A 285 -13.96 16.32 4.79
C SER A 285 -13.54 15.70 3.46
N VAL A 286 -13.69 14.38 3.32
CA VAL A 286 -13.34 13.63 2.12
C VAL A 286 -14.58 12.90 1.62
N SER A 287 -14.87 13.01 0.33
CA SER A 287 -15.94 12.25 -0.31
C SER A 287 -15.50 11.65 -1.65
N GLY A 288 -15.91 10.42 -1.91
CA GLY A 288 -15.48 9.65 -3.08
C GLY A 288 -16.11 8.26 -3.10
N ASN A 289 -16.40 7.74 -4.30
CA ASN A 289 -16.98 6.40 -4.51
C ASN A 289 -18.26 6.11 -3.68
N GLY A 290 -19.08 7.14 -3.42
CA GLY A 290 -20.33 6.99 -2.66
C GLY A 290 -20.19 7.00 -1.13
N PHE A 291 -18.97 7.22 -0.62
CA PHE A 291 -18.67 7.37 0.81
C PHE A 291 -18.25 8.80 1.14
N SER A 292 -18.38 9.17 2.42
CA SER A 292 -17.91 10.46 2.95
C SER A 292 -17.42 10.28 4.39
N GLN A 293 -16.33 10.96 4.74
CA GLN A 293 -15.78 11.00 6.11
C GLN A 293 -15.26 12.40 6.43
N THR A 294 -15.32 12.77 7.71
CA THR A 294 -14.76 14.02 8.21
C THR A 294 -13.82 13.72 9.37
N HIS A 295 -12.62 14.30 9.32
CA HIS A 295 -11.59 14.18 10.34
C HIS A 295 -11.28 15.56 10.95
N LEU A 296 -10.98 15.55 12.24
CA LEU A 296 -10.46 16.72 12.95
C LEU A 296 -8.95 16.56 13.13
N TRP A 297 -8.19 17.54 12.64
CA TRP A 297 -6.76 17.66 12.85
C TRP A 297 -6.46 18.94 13.63
N LYS A 298 -5.67 18.84 14.70
CA LYS A 298 -5.33 19.97 15.55
C LYS A 298 -3.85 20.29 15.40
N PHE A 299 -3.53 21.58 15.22
CA PHE A 299 -2.14 22.05 15.23
C PHE A 299 -2.02 23.37 15.97
N GLN A 300 -0.82 23.67 16.44
CA GLN A 300 -0.51 24.84 17.24
C GLN A 300 0.46 25.74 16.51
N ILE A 301 0.26 27.04 16.65
CA ILE A 301 1.08 28.07 16.04
C ILE A 301 1.93 28.70 17.12
N TYR A 302 3.22 28.76 16.87
CA TYR A 302 4.18 29.36 17.79
C TYR A 302 4.98 30.47 17.11
N CYS A 303 5.55 31.34 17.94
CA CYS A 303 6.47 32.38 17.50
C CYS A 303 7.81 32.28 18.22
N LEU A 304 8.84 32.97 17.70
CA LEU A 304 10.15 32.97 18.36
C LEU A 304 10.19 34.01 19.49
N PRO A 305 10.79 33.66 20.64
CA PRO A 305 11.00 34.60 21.74
C PRO A 305 11.70 35.88 21.27
N GLY A 306 11.22 37.03 21.73
CA GLY A 306 11.77 38.34 21.35
C GLY A 306 11.23 38.92 20.03
N THR A 307 10.27 38.28 19.37
CA THR A 307 9.53 38.87 18.24
C THR A 307 8.29 39.65 18.71
N VAL A 308 7.86 40.68 17.98
CA VAL A 308 6.67 41.52 18.33
C VAL A 308 5.44 40.62 18.48
N ASN A 309 4.64 40.80 19.54
CA ASN A 309 3.49 39.94 19.87
C ASN A 309 3.86 38.46 20.08
N CYS A 310 5.04 38.18 20.62
CA CYS A 310 5.44 36.86 21.08
C CYS A 310 5.78 36.92 22.56
N LYS A 311 5.29 35.97 23.36
CA LYS A 311 5.61 35.94 24.80
C LYS A 311 7.09 35.58 24.97
N ILE A 312 7.75 36.25 25.91
CA ILE A 312 9.19 36.09 26.15
C ILE A 312 9.47 34.85 27.00
N ASP A 313 8.49 34.47 27.83
CA ASP A 313 8.55 33.32 28.72
C ASP A 313 7.66 32.21 28.13
N GLY A 314 8.30 31.20 27.55
CA GLY A 314 7.63 29.95 27.21
C GLY A 314 7.12 29.26 28.49
N ASN A 315 5.95 28.65 28.42
CA ASN A 315 5.51 27.71 29.45
C ASN A 315 6.20 26.36 29.26
#